data_AF-A0A7J7R2N9-F1
#
_entry.id   AF-A0A7J7R2N9-F1
#
_cell.length_a   1.000
_cell.length_b   1.000
_cell.length_c   1.000
_cell.angle_alpha   90.00
_cell.angle_beta   90.00
_cell.angle_gamma   90.00
#
_symmetry.space_group_name_H-M   'P 1'
#
loop_
_entity.id
_entity.type
_entity.pdbx_description
1 polymer ?
#
loop_
_entity_poly.entity_id
_entity_poly.type
_entity_poly.pdbx_seq_one_letter_code
_entity_poly.pdbx_strand_id
1 'polypeptide(L)'
;MAKVPDLFEDLKNCYSENEEYSCEIDQLALNQKSFYDASYDTLHEDCMGKFTSLSTKETSKTSQFTFKESVVMVAGNGKVLKKRRLSFNKVPTDDELEAVANDPEEEIIQPRLAAHSSQSNMKYSFQRVVKQYCILNDTLHQTIIRDTSGPYLMAAALHDMDQAVKFDMGAYTSNDESKFPVTLRISKTRLFLSAQNEDEPVLLKEMPETPKVIRDETNLLFFWESHGTKNYFKSVTHPMLFIATKQERPVHMARGQPSITDFEIIGKQP
;
A
#
# COMPACT_ATOMS: atom_id res chain seq x y z
N MET A 1 42.60 -44.24 -27.50
CA MET A 1 41.12 -44.17 -27.57
C MET A 1 40.61 -44.01 -26.14
N ALA A 2 39.98 -42.87 -25.83
CA ALA A 2 39.47 -42.59 -24.49
C ALA A 2 38.07 -43.19 -24.30
N LYS A 3 37.83 -43.85 -23.17
CA LYS A 3 36.57 -44.53 -22.84
C LYS A 3 35.61 -43.53 -22.20
N VAL A 4 34.40 -43.41 -22.74
CA VAL A 4 33.35 -42.51 -22.26
C VAL A 4 32.61 -43.18 -21.09
N PRO A 5 32.42 -42.51 -19.93
CA PRO A 5 31.63 -43.06 -18.82
C PRO A 5 30.13 -43.01 -19.12
N ASP A 6 29.43 -44.11 -18.85
CA ASP A 6 27.97 -44.25 -18.97
C ASP A 6 27.31 -43.86 -17.65
N LEU A 7 26.42 -42.86 -17.69
CA LEU A 7 25.80 -42.24 -16.51
C LEU A 7 24.73 -43.11 -15.83
N PHE A 8 24.30 -44.20 -16.46
CA PHE A 8 23.18 -45.02 -15.97
C PHE A 8 23.59 -46.18 -15.03
N GLU A 9 24.86 -46.60 -15.02
CA GLU A 9 25.30 -47.67 -14.09
C GLU A 9 25.53 -47.17 -12.66
N ASP A 10 25.86 -45.89 -12.46
CA ASP A 10 26.16 -45.34 -11.13
C ASP A 10 24.91 -45.11 -10.27
N LEU A 11 23.70 -45.19 -10.84
CA LEU A 11 22.43 -45.00 -10.12
C LEU A 11 21.86 -46.28 -9.48
N LYS A 12 22.50 -47.44 -9.66
CA LYS A 12 22.02 -48.72 -9.09
C LYS A 12 22.41 -48.97 -7.62
N ASN A 13 23.25 -48.12 -7.02
CA ASN A 13 23.82 -48.38 -5.69
C ASN A 13 23.13 -47.67 -4.50
N CYS A 14 21.97 -47.01 -4.70
CA CYS A 14 21.36 -46.18 -3.64
C CYS A 14 19.97 -46.64 -3.17
N TYR A 15 19.53 -47.85 -3.51
CA TYR A 15 18.33 -48.44 -2.90
C TYR A 15 18.73 -49.59 -1.98
N SER A 16 18.96 -49.27 -0.71
CA SER A 16 19.04 -50.27 0.36
C SER A 16 17.62 -50.66 0.75
N GLU A 17 17.17 -51.77 0.17
CA GLU A 17 16.16 -52.65 0.73
C GLU A 17 16.69 -53.16 2.09
N ASN A 18 16.00 -52.86 3.19
CA ASN A 18 16.03 -53.66 4.42
C ASN A 18 14.81 -53.29 5.27
N GLU A 19 13.93 -54.27 5.39
CA GLU A 19 12.71 -54.33 6.17
C GLU A 19 13.03 -54.45 7.65
N GLU A 20 12.28 -53.76 8.51
CA GLU A 20 11.94 -54.27 9.85
C GLU A 20 10.44 -53.99 10.10
N TYR A 21 9.63 -54.97 9.73
CA TYR A 21 8.22 -55.07 10.10
C TYR A 21 8.13 -55.52 11.56
N SER A 22 7.46 -54.74 12.41
CA SER A 22 6.93 -55.18 13.70
C SER A 22 5.73 -54.31 14.05
N CYS A 23 4.57 -54.62 13.47
CA CYS A 23 3.27 -54.12 13.94
C CYS A 23 2.57 -55.24 14.69
N GLU A 24 2.62 -55.21 16.02
CA GLU A 24 1.62 -55.86 16.87
C GLU A 24 0.27 -55.17 16.63
N ILE A 25 -0.63 -55.85 15.92
CA ILE A 25 -2.04 -55.48 15.84
C ILE A 25 -2.77 -56.39 16.82
N ASP A 26 -3.23 -55.81 17.92
CA ASP A 26 -4.21 -56.44 18.80
C ASP A 26 -5.51 -55.62 18.76
N GLN A 27 -6.57 -56.30 18.30
CA GLN A 27 -7.98 -56.11 18.66
C GLN A 27 -8.67 -54.75 18.38
N LEU A 28 -9.57 -54.70 17.38
CA LEU A 28 -10.99 -55.01 17.59
C LEU A 28 -11.82 -54.79 16.31
N ALA A 29 -12.76 -55.71 16.11
CA ALA A 29 -13.64 -55.83 14.97
C ALA A 29 -14.98 -55.08 15.14
N LEU A 30 -15.76 -55.13 14.05
CA LEU A 30 -17.20 -54.91 13.86
C LEU A 30 -17.62 -53.51 13.37
N ASN A 31 -18.11 -53.36 12.13
CA ASN A 31 -19.36 -53.84 11.48
C ASN A 31 -20.60 -52.95 11.73
N GLN A 32 -21.30 -52.69 10.61
CA GLN A 32 -22.75 -52.49 10.44
C GLN A 32 -23.40 -51.09 10.48
N LYS A 33 -23.78 -50.64 9.27
CA LYS A 33 -25.12 -50.22 8.77
C LYS A 33 -26.10 -49.44 9.68
N SER A 34 -26.35 -48.19 9.25
CA SER A 34 -27.62 -47.55 8.83
C SER A 34 -29.00 -47.89 9.43
N PHE A 35 -29.80 -46.81 9.53
CA PHE A 35 -31.28 -46.62 9.51
C PHE A 35 -32.00 -46.47 10.85
N TYR A 36 -32.47 -45.24 11.14
CA TYR A 36 -33.90 -44.88 11.17
C TYR A 36 -34.12 -43.40 10.83
N ASP A 37 -35.16 -43.18 10.04
CA ASP A 37 -35.91 -41.96 9.74
C ASP A 37 -36.94 -41.72 10.86
N ALA A 38 -37.13 -40.48 11.29
CA ALA A 38 -38.27 -40.03 12.09
C ALA A 38 -38.48 -38.53 11.88
N SER A 39 -39.47 -38.24 11.05
CA SER A 39 -40.17 -36.96 10.90
C SER A 39 -40.78 -36.47 12.21
N TYR A 40 -40.87 -35.15 12.40
CA TYR A 40 -42.09 -34.39 12.75
C TYR A 40 -41.83 -32.88 12.65
N ASP A 41 -42.92 -32.17 12.40
CA ASP A 41 -43.05 -30.88 11.71
C ASP A 41 -43.28 -29.70 12.69
N THR A 42 -43.10 -28.49 12.14
CA THR A 42 -43.65 -27.17 12.51
C THR A 42 -44.17 -26.87 13.93
N LEU A 43 -43.59 -25.81 14.55
CA LEU A 43 -44.35 -24.88 15.39
C LEU A 43 -43.86 -23.43 15.20
N HIS A 44 -44.82 -22.62 14.78
CA HIS A 44 -44.83 -21.17 14.62
C HIS A 44 -45.40 -20.53 15.89
N GLU A 45 -44.74 -19.50 16.43
CA GLU A 45 -45.31 -18.43 17.28
C GLU A 45 -44.20 -17.37 17.46
N ASP A 46 -44.33 -16.21 16.84
CA ASP A 46 -44.99 -15.00 17.35
C ASP A 46 -44.04 -14.09 18.16
N CYS A 47 -43.63 -12.99 17.53
CA CYS A 47 -43.33 -11.75 18.22
C CYS A 47 -43.72 -10.57 17.32
N MET A 48 -45.03 -10.36 17.19
CA MET A 48 -45.62 -9.11 16.72
C MET A 48 -45.98 -8.25 17.95
N GLY A 49 -45.17 -7.22 18.20
CA GLY A 49 -45.54 -6.06 19.00
C GLY A 49 -45.94 -4.91 18.07
N LYS A 50 -47.22 -4.87 17.71
CA LYS A 50 -47.86 -3.86 16.86
C LYS A 50 -48.40 -2.72 17.74
N PHE A 51 -48.04 -1.48 17.44
CA PHE A 51 -48.99 -0.36 17.45
C PHE A 51 -48.71 0.59 16.27
N THR A 52 -49.47 0.36 15.20
CA THR A 52 -50.13 1.33 14.31
C THR A 52 -50.59 2.60 15.05
N SER A 53 -50.79 3.79 14.51
CA SER A 53 -50.75 4.48 13.19
C SER A 53 -51.02 5.98 13.54
N LEU A 54 -50.82 7.02 12.74
CA LEU A 54 -51.53 7.33 11.49
C LEU A 54 -51.01 8.68 10.94
N SER A 55 -50.70 8.68 9.65
CA SER A 55 -50.84 9.76 8.64
C SER A 55 -51.15 11.20 9.06
N THR A 56 -50.41 12.16 8.52
CA THR A 56 -51.01 13.26 7.75
C THR A 56 -50.01 13.91 6.78
N LYS A 57 -50.61 14.52 5.75
CA LYS A 57 -50.09 14.95 4.45
C LYS A 57 -49.30 16.26 4.45
N GLU A 58 -48.54 16.38 3.35
CA GLU A 58 -48.36 17.56 2.48
C GLU A 58 -47.39 18.71 2.81
N THR A 59 -46.50 18.86 1.83
CA THR A 59 -46.02 20.09 1.17
C THR A 59 -45.00 21.00 1.83
N SER A 60 -43.96 21.23 1.02
CA SER A 60 -43.23 22.48 0.81
C SER A 60 -42.24 22.91 1.90
N LYS A 61 -40.96 22.91 1.54
CA LYS A 61 -40.25 24.13 1.10
C LYS A 61 -38.78 23.82 0.84
N THR A 62 -38.35 24.25 -0.34
CA THR A 62 -36.96 24.50 -0.71
C THR A 62 -36.26 25.34 0.37
N SER A 63 -35.20 24.81 0.99
CA SER A 63 -34.29 25.64 1.79
C SER A 63 -33.18 26.17 0.87
N GLN A 64 -33.29 27.45 0.51
CA GLN A 64 -32.17 28.21 -0.03
C GLN A 64 -31.04 28.24 1.01
N PHE A 65 -29.90 27.65 0.67
CA PHE A 65 -28.64 27.95 1.37
C PHE A 65 -28.27 29.41 1.07
N THR A 66 -28.61 30.31 1.97
CA THR A 66 -28.11 31.68 1.99
C THR A 66 -26.80 31.69 2.77
N PHE A 67 -25.71 31.99 2.06
CA PHE A 67 -24.41 32.25 2.66
C PHE A 67 -24.53 33.49 3.56
N LYS A 68 -24.45 33.32 4.88
CA LYS A 68 -24.27 34.42 5.82
C LYS A 68 -22.78 34.62 6.03
N GLU A 69 -22.23 35.57 5.29
CA GLU A 69 -20.89 36.12 5.51
C GLU A 69 -20.89 36.88 6.85
N SER A 70 -20.21 36.32 7.85
CA SER A 70 -20.01 36.95 9.14
C SER A 70 -18.87 37.97 9.04
N VAL A 71 -19.19 39.21 8.71
CA VAL A 71 -18.25 40.33 8.81
C VAL A 71 -18.18 40.76 10.28
N VAL A 72 -17.08 40.42 10.95
CA VAL A 72 -16.72 40.99 12.25
C VAL A 72 -16.11 42.37 11.98
N MET A 73 -16.84 43.43 12.33
CA MET A 73 -16.29 44.79 12.37
C MET A 73 -15.41 44.95 13.61
N VAL A 74 -14.10 44.97 13.43
CA VAL A 74 -13.17 45.53 14.41
C VAL A 74 -12.97 47.00 14.05
N ALA A 75 -13.61 47.88 14.82
CA ALA A 75 -13.29 49.29 14.82
C ALA A 75 -11.98 49.49 15.61
N GLY A 76 -10.91 49.88 14.91
CA GLY A 76 -9.64 50.26 15.50
C GLY A 76 -9.02 51.39 14.69
N ASN A 77 -9.02 52.60 15.26
CA ASN A 77 -8.47 53.81 14.67
C ASN A 77 -7.02 53.62 14.18
N GLY A 78 -6.80 53.78 12.88
CA GLY A 78 -5.46 53.78 12.28
C GLY A 78 -5.46 54.50 10.94
N LYS A 79 -4.56 55.46 10.78
CA LYS A 79 -4.54 56.47 9.70
C LYS A 79 -4.50 55.83 8.29
N VAL A 80 -5.37 56.29 7.40
CA VAL A 80 -5.44 55.89 5.99
C VAL A 80 -4.24 56.45 5.21
N LEU A 81 -3.33 55.58 4.76
CA LEU A 81 -2.30 55.93 3.78
C LEU A 81 -2.86 55.73 2.36
N LYS A 82 -3.06 56.84 1.63
CA LYS A 82 -3.49 56.83 0.22
C LYS A 82 -2.43 56.16 -0.64
N LYS A 83 -2.72 54.98 -1.22
CA LYS A 83 -1.87 54.41 -2.26
C LYS A 83 -2.14 55.11 -3.60
N ARG A 84 -1.11 55.77 -4.13
CA ARG A 84 -1.08 56.41 -5.44
C ARG A 84 -1.09 55.32 -6.52
N ARG A 85 -2.06 55.35 -7.43
CA ARG A 85 -2.03 54.52 -8.66
C ARG A 85 -0.92 55.07 -9.57
N LEU A 86 0.06 54.24 -9.91
CA LEU A 86 1.03 54.52 -10.98
C LEU A 86 0.43 54.04 -12.31
N SER A 87 0.10 54.99 -13.18
CA SER A 87 -0.22 54.72 -14.59
C SER A 87 1.06 54.83 -15.40
N PHE A 88 1.49 53.72 -16.01
CA PHE A 88 2.57 53.72 -17.00
C PHE A 88 2.00 54.16 -18.35
N ASN A 89 2.27 55.41 -18.72
CA ASN A 89 2.16 55.89 -20.10
C ASN A 89 3.35 56.81 -20.37
N LYS A 90 4.46 56.25 -20.87
CA LYS A 90 5.36 57.00 -21.75
C LYS A 90 6.29 56.08 -22.54
N VAL A 91 6.35 56.37 -23.82
CA VAL A 91 7.21 55.79 -24.87
C VAL A 91 8.67 56.16 -24.59
N PRO A 92 9.66 55.27 -24.82
CA PRO A 92 11.06 55.61 -24.62
C PRO A 92 11.54 56.52 -25.76
N THR A 93 12.13 57.65 -25.38
CA THR A 93 13.00 58.44 -26.25
C THR A 93 14.43 58.11 -25.85
N ASP A 94 15.23 57.83 -26.88
CA ASP A 94 16.67 57.59 -26.86
C ASP A 94 17.42 58.78 -26.23
N ASP A 95 18.57 58.51 -25.62
CA ASP A 95 19.40 59.40 -24.78
C ASP A 95 19.14 59.36 -23.26
N GLU A 96 19.73 58.37 -22.60
CA GLU A 96 20.41 58.52 -21.28
C GLU A 96 21.15 57.21 -20.97
N LEU A 97 22.23 56.99 -21.73
CA LEU A 97 23.11 55.82 -21.64
C LEU A 97 24.42 56.22 -20.93
N GLU A 98 24.35 56.78 -19.72
CA GLU A 98 25.54 56.99 -18.89
C GLU A 98 25.21 56.90 -17.39
N ALA A 99 25.49 55.75 -16.80
CA ALA A 99 26.09 55.61 -15.47
C ALA A 99 26.13 54.12 -15.08
N VAL A 100 27.07 53.38 -15.67
CA VAL A 100 27.55 52.14 -15.08
C VAL A 100 28.40 52.52 -13.88
N ALA A 101 27.88 52.35 -12.67
CA ALA A 101 28.68 52.27 -11.45
C ALA A 101 28.54 50.84 -10.91
N ASN A 102 29.64 50.10 -11.02
CA ASN A 102 29.79 48.75 -10.51
C ASN A 102 29.69 48.74 -8.99
N ASP A 103 28.74 48.01 -8.43
CA ASP A 103 28.74 47.59 -7.03
C ASP A 103 28.82 46.05 -6.99
N PRO A 104 29.92 45.44 -6.51
CA PRO A 104 30.05 44.00 -6.45
C PRO A 104 29.96 43.52 -5.00
N GLU A 105 28.75 43.42 -4.43
CA GLU A 105 28.48 42.60 -3.23
C GLU A 105 26.96 42.55 -2.89
N GLU A 106 26.11 42.23 -3.87
CA GLU A 106 24.78 41.69 -3.55
C GLU A 106 24.81 40.18 -3.73
N GLU A 107 24.96 39.48 -2.61
CA GLU A 107 24.73 38.06 -2.46
C GLU A 107 23.30 37.77 -2.94
N ILE A 108 23.17 37.33 -4.20
CA ILE A 108 21.89 36.94 -4.79
C ILE A 108 21.36 35.82 -3.90
N ILE A 109 20.36 36.15 -3.07
CA ILE A 109 19.60 35.15 -2.32
C ILE A 109 18.97 34.25 -3.37
N GLN A 110 19.64 33.14 -3.68
CA GLN A 110 19.05 32.05 -4.42
C GLN A 110 17.78 31.71 -3.65
N PRO A 111 16.59 31.82 -4.27
CA PRO A 111 15.41 31.23 -3.66
C PRO A 111 15.77 29.76 -3.51
N ARG A 112 15.77 29.24 -2.27
CA ARG A 112 15.68 27.80 -2.06
C ARG A 112 14.58 27.34 -2.99
N LEU A 113 14.95 26.61 -4.03
CA LEU A 113 14.02 25.88 -4.86
C LEU A 113 13.26 25.01 -3.88
N ALA A 114 12.09 25.47 -3.46
CA ALA A 114 11.11 24.60 -2.85
C ALA A 114 11.01 23.44 -3.82
N ALA A 115 11.10 22.21 -3.30
CA ALA A 115 10.79 21.02 -4.06
C ALA A 115 9.29 21.13 -4.43
N HIS A 116 8.99 21.93 -5.45
CA HIS A 116 7.69 22.02 -6.05
C HIS A 116 7.52 20.71 -6.79
N SER A 117 6.93 19.78 -6.05
CA SER A 117 6.14 18.66 -6.49
C SER A 117 5.35 18.99 -7.76
N SER A 118 5.98 18.82 -8.90
CA SER A 118 5.29 18.62 -10.17
C SER A 118 5.26 17.12 -10.47
N GLN A 119 4.71 16.34 -9.54
CA GLN A 119 3.99 15.15 -9.96
C GLN A 119 2.73 15.69 -10.65
N SER A 120 2.72 15.57 -11.98
CA SER A 120 1.56 15.79 -12.82
C SER A 120 0.33 15.10 -12.24
N ASN A 121 -0.88 15.55 -12.60
CA ASN A 121 -2.19 15.00 -12.22
C ASN A 121 -2.35 13.50 -12.62
N MET A 122 -1.51 12.62 -12.10
CA MET A 122 -1.41 11.24 -12.48
C MET A 122 -2.50 10.50 -11.73
N LYS A 123 -3.48 10.03 -12.48
CA LYS A 123 -4.64 9.33 -11.93
C LYS A 123 -4.37 7.84 -12.00
N TYR A 124 -4.38 7.18 -10.85
CA TYR A 124 -4.32 5.73 -10.74
C TYR A 124 -5.73 5.19 -10.51
N SER A 125 -6.20 4.29 -11.37
CA SER A 125 -7.55 3.70 -11.24
C SER A 125 -7.44 2.23 -10.88
N PHE A 126 -8.16 1.81 -9.83
CA PHE A 126 -8.14 0.42 -9.37
C PHE A 126 -8.68 -0.50 -10.45
N GLN A 127 -7.97 -1.60 -10.70
CA GLN A 127 -8.34 -2.58 -11.71
C GLN A 127 -8.87 -3.87 -11.05
N ARG A 128 -8.00 -4.57 -10.31
CA ARG A 128 -8.32 -5.83 -9.65
C ARG A 128 -7.29 -6.19 -8.59
N VAL A 129 -7.63 -7.15 -7.74
CA VAL A 129 -6.64 -7.82 -6.88
C VAL A 129 -5.91 -8.88 -7.69
N VAL A 130 -4.57 -8.81 -7.75
CA VAL A 130 -3.72 -9.71 -8.56
C VAL A 130 -3.09 -10.84 -7.75
N LYS A 131 -2.92 -10.65 -6.44
CA LYS A 131 -2.48 -11.68 -5.49
C LYS A 131 -3.32 -11.55 -4.22
N GLN A 132 -3.74 -12.67 -3.66
CA GLN A 132 -4.47 -12.73 -2.40
C GLN A 132 -3.70 -13.59 -1.41
N TYR A 133 -3.73 -13.19 -0.14
CA TYR A 133 -3.06 -13.92 0.95
C TYR A 133 -1.60 -14.28 0.67
N CYS A 134 -0.87 -13.42 -0.05
CA CYS A 134 0.53 -13.68 -0.39
C CYS A 134 1.46 -13.25 0.75
N ILE A 135 2.54 -14.00 0.92
CA ILE A 135 3.56 -13.77 1.92
C ILE A 135 4.82 -13.27 1.22
N LEU A 136 5.48 -12.28 1.81
CA LEU A 136 6.72 -11.71 1.30
C LEU A 136 7.88 -12.23 2.14
N ASN A 137 8.81 -12.92 1.47
CA ASN A 137 10.05 -13.40 2.06
C ASN A 137 11.22 -12.65 1.44
N ASP A 138 12.16 -12.19 2.25
CA ASP A 138 13.40 -11.62 1.74
C ASP A 138 14.40 -12.70 1.32
N THR A 139 15.55 -12.29 0.79
CA THR A 139 16.61 -13.23 0.36
C THR A 139 17.30 -14.00 1.47
N LEU A 140 17.13 -13.58 2.73
CA LEU A 140 17.60 -14.32 3.89
C LEU A 140 16.54 -15.29 4.41
N HIS A 141 15.48 -15.53 3.63
CA HIS A 141 14.32 -16.34 4.00
C HIS A 141 13.61 -15.84 5.26
N GLN A 142 13.71 -14.54 5.54
CA GLN A 142 12.94 -13.91 6.61
C GLN A 142 11.60 -13.46 6.05
N THR A 143 10.55 -13.75 6.80
CA THR A 143 9.18 -13.41 6.43
C THR A 143 8.76 -12.12 7.12
N ILE A 144 7.96 -11.31 6.43
CA ILE A 144 7.38 -10.12 7.04
C ILE A 144 6.35 -10.51 8.11
N ILE A 145 6.55 -10.02 9.32
CA ILE A 145 5.69 -10.20 10.49
C ILE A 145 5.25 -8.84 11.05
N ARG A 146 4.17 -8.84 11.86
CA ARG A 146 3.88 -7.69 12.71
C ARG A 146 4.79 -7.70 13.92
N ASP A 147 5.35 -6.54 14.24
CA ASP A 147 6.03 -6.34 15.50
C ASP A 147 5.04 -6.56 16.66
N THR A 148 5.47 -7.29 17.68
CA THR A 148 4.67 -7.52 18.90
C THR A 148 4.69 -6.31 19.82
N SER A 149 5.71 -5.45 19.67
CA SER A 149 5.96 -4.29 20.53
C SER A 149 5.43 -2.97 19.96
N GLY A 150 5.02 -2.94 18.69
CA GLY A 150 4.66 -1.69 18.00
C GLY A 150 3.79 -1.86 16.76
N PRO A 151 3.42 -0.74 16.11
CA PRO A 151 2.58 -0.74 14.91
C PRO A 151 3.34 -1.10 13.62
N TYR A 152 4.61 -1.47 13.73
CA TYR A 152 5.51 -1.66 12.60
C TYR A 152 5.52 -3.09 12.10
N LEU A 153 6.10 -3.26 10.91
CA LEU A 153 6.41 -4.57 10.35
C LEU A 153 7.88 -4.86 10.57
N MET A 154 8.22 -6.12 10.82
CA MET A 154 9.59 -6.62 10.91
C MET A 154 9.79 -7.79 9.97
N ALA A 155 11.06 -8.11 9.68
CA ALA A 155 11.42 -9.36 9.03
C ALA A 155 12.00 -10.31 10.08
N ALA A 156 11.52 -11.55 10.11
CA ALA A 156 12.04 -12.59 10.99
C ALA A 156 11.95 -13.96 10.31
N ALA A 157 12.89 -14.85 10.63
CA ALA A 157 12.77 -16.26 10.25
C ALA A 157 11.63 -16.90 11.06
N LEU A 158 10.63 -17.46 10.36
CA LEU A 158 9.47 -18.07 10.99
C LEU A 158 9.48 -19.60 10.83
N HIS A 159 9.13 -20.29 11.91
CA HIS A 159 8.80 -21.72 11.87
C HIS A 159 7.32 -21.96 11.57
N ASP A 160 6.45 -21.09 12.09
CA ASP A 160 5.01 -21.13 11.90
C ASP A 160 4.57 -20.04 10.91
N MET A 161 4.12 -20.46 9.73
CA MET A 161 3.70 -19.57 8.65
C MET A 161 2.36 -18.87 8.92
N ASP A 162 1.61 -19.26 9.95
CA ASP A 162 0.38 -18.56 10.32
C ASP A 162 0.63 -17.22 11.03
N GLN A 163 1.84 -17.02 11.55
CA GLN A 163 2.28 -15.74 12.12
C GLN A 163 2.72 -14.73 11.05
N ALA A 164 2.92 -15.19 9.82
CA ALA A 164 3.30 -14.34 8.71
C ALA A 164 2.20 -13.33 8.35
N VAL A 165 2.61 -12.12 8.00
CA VAL A 165 1.68 -11.14 7.45
C VAL A 165 1.31 -11.56 6.03
N LYS A 166 0.02 -11.82 5.84
CA LYS A 166 -0.59 -12.13 4.54
C LYS A 166 -1.04 -10.82 3.89
N PHE A 167 -0.70 -10.62 2.62
CA PHE A 167 -1.01 -9.43 1.84
C PHE A 167 -1.96 -9.72 0.68
N ASP A 168 -2.83 -8.77 0.39
CA ASP A 168 -3.58 -8.67 -0.86
C ASP A 168 -2.95 -7.56 -1.70
N MET A 169 -2.59 -7.89 -2.95
CA MET A 169 -1.99 -6.96 -3.88
C MET A 169 -3.04 -6.43 -4.86
N GLY A 170 -3.37 -5.14 -4.74
CA GLY A 170 -4.32 -4.47 -5.63
C GLY A 170 -3.62 -3.75 -6.77
N ALA A 171 -3.90 -4.11 -8.01
CA ALA A 171 -3.33 -3.46 -9.19
C ALA A 171 -4.15 -2.25 -9.65
N TYR A 172 -3.44 -1.24 -10.12
CA TYR A 172 -4.00 0.00 -10.65
C TYR A 172 -3.53 0.20 -12.10
N THR A 173 -4.33 0.90 -12.88
CA THR A 173 -3.93 1.41 -14.20
C THR A 173 -3.50 2.86 -14.07
N SER A 174 -2.48 3.25 -14.85
CA SER A 174 -2.01 4.62 -14.98
C SER A 174 -1.87 4.97 -16.46
N ASN A 175 -1.54 6.23 -16.78
CA ASN A 175 -1.29 6.63 -18.17
C ASN A 175 0.01 6.01 -18.74
N ASP A 176 0.90 5.53 -17.88
CA ASP A 176 2.14 4.85 -18.26
C ASP A 176 1.91 3.34 -18.19
N GLU A 177 1.82 2.70 -19.36
CA GLU A 177 1.63 1.25 -19.49
C GLU A 177 2.89 0.43 -19.20
N SER A 178 4.06 1.08 -19.14
CA SER A 178 5.32 0.39 -18.83
C SER A 178 5.47 0.04 -17.34
N LYS A 179 4.67 0.68 -16.48
CA LYS A 179 4.73 0.52 -15.03
C LYS A 179 3.52 -0.22 -14.51
N PHE A 180 3.73 -1.01 -13.46
CA PHE A 180 2.69 -1.78 -12.79
C PHE A 180 2.47 -1.26 -11.36
N PRO A 181 1.66 -0.20 -11.18
CA PRO A 181 1.39 0.35 -9.86
C PRO A 181 0.46 -0.59 -9.07
N VAL A 182 0.87 -0.92 -7.86
CA VAL A 182 0.13 -1.78 -6.94
C VAL A 182 0.04 -1.15 -5.56
N THR A 183 -0.97 -1.57 -4.81
CA THR A 183 -1.08 -1.35 -3.36
C THR A 183 -0.88 -2.69 -2.66
N LEU A 184 -0.31 -2.64 -1.46
CA LEU A 184 -0.18 -3.78 -0.57
C LEU A 184 -1.09 -3.57 0.64
N ARG A 185 -2.11 -4.42 0.80
CA ARG A 185 -3.03 -4.38 1.93
C ARG A 185 -2.83 -5.62 2.78
N ILE A 186 -2.84 -5.51 4.11
CA ILE A 186 -2.85 -6.70 4.97
C ILE A 186 -4.20 -7.41 4.83
N SER A 187 -4.18 -8.68 4.42
CA SER A 187 -5.38 -9.47 4.15
C SER A 187 -6.34 -9.50 5.34
N LYS A 188 -7.64 -9.50 5.06
CA LYS A 188 -8.74 -9.40 6.06
C LYS A 188 -8.75 -8.10 6.89
N THR A 189 -7.90 -7.13 6.58
CA THR A 189 -7.87 -5.83 7.26
C THR A 189 -8.04 -4.67 6.28
N ARG A 190 -8.12 -3.47 6.84
CA ARG A 190 -8.18 -2.19 6.12
C ARG A 190 -6.86 -1.43 6.11
N LEU A 191 -5.76 -2.12 6.47
CA LEU A 191 -4.45 -1.51 6.64
C LEU A 191 -3.64 -1.66 5.35
N PHE A 192 -3.30 -0.52 4.76
CA PHE A 192 -2.50 -0.40 3.55
C PHE A 192 -1.09 0.02 3.90
N LEU A 193 -0.12 -0.54 3.19
CA LEU A 193 1.26 -0.15 3.31
C LEU A 193 1.48 1.24 2.72
N SER A 194 2.17 2.11 3.45
CA SER A 194 2.44 3.49 3.07
C SER A 194 3.93 3.78 3.13
N ALA A 195 4.49 4.17 1.98
CA ALA A 195 5.88 4.59 1.85
C ALA A 195 6.14 5.87 2.65
N GLN A 196 7.29 5.91 3.31
CA GLN A 196 7.82 7.08 4.03
C GLN A 196 9.08 7.62 3.34
N ASN A 197 9.84 8.48 4.00
CA ASN A 197 11.12 8.96 3.49
C ASN A 197 12.20 7.88 3.62
N GLU A 198 13.40 8.18 3.11
CA GLU A 198 14.55 7.28 3.19
C GLU A 198 14.91 6.91 4.64
N ASP A 199 15.21 5.63 4.87
CA ASP A 199 15.52 5.02 6.17
C ASP A 199 14.40 5.06 7.22
N GLU A 200 13.21 5.56 6.88
CA GLU A 200 12.04 5.56 7.75
C GLU A 200 11.23 4.26 7.61
N PRO A 201 10.67 3.74 8.73
CA PRO A 201 9.84 2.55 8.71
C PRO A 201 8.58 2.76 7.88
N VAL A 202 8.16 1.73 7.14
CA VAL A 202 6.87 1.77 6.43
C VAL A 202 5.72 1.85 7.44
N LEU A 203 4.70 2.65 7.10
CA LEU A 203 3.52 2.80 7.96
C LEU A 203 2.34 2.00 7.43
N LEU A 204 1.45 1.64 8.36
CA LEU A 204 0.17 1.00 8.07
C LEU A 204 -0.93 2.05 8.16
N LYS A 205 -1.43 2.50 7.01
CA LYS A 205 -2.52 3.49 6.93
C LYS A 205 -3.86 2.77 6.81
N GLU A 206 -4.79 3.07 7.72
CA GLU A 206 -6.14 2.53 7.66
C GLU A 206 -6.99 3.29 6.63
N MET A 207 -7.71 2.54 5.79
CA MET A 207 -8.65 3.09 4.79
C MET A 207 -10.04 2.50 4.95
N PRO A 208 -11.12 3.29 4.80
CA PRO A 208 -12.49 2.77 4.93
C PRO A 208 -12.80 1.69 3.90
N GLU A 209 -12.30 1.83 2.67
CA GLU A 209 -12.42 0.87 1.58
C GLU A 209 -11.15 0.90 0.71
N THR A 210 -11.01 -0.09 -0.18
CA THR A 210 -9.93 -0.06 -1.18
C THR A 210 -10.13 1.14 -2.10
N PRO A 211 -9.17 2.09 -2.17
CA PRO A 211 -9.34 3.31 -2.96
C PRO A 211 -9.55 2.99 -4.43
N LYS A 212 -10.71 3.35 -5.00
CA LYS A 212 -11.00 3.12 -6.42
C LYS A 212 -10.15 3.99 -7.35
N VAL A 213 -9.78 5.18 -6.88
CA VAL A 213 -8.94 6.13 -7.60
C VAL A 213 -7.98 6.78 -6.62
N ILE A 214 -6.70 6.83 -6.96
CA ILE A 214 -5.66 7.52 -6.19
C ILE A 214 -5.10 8.65 -7.04
N ARG A 215 -5.02 9.85 -6.47
CA ARG A 215 -4.43 11.05 -7.09
C ARG A 215 -3.31 11.60 -6.23
N ASP A 216 -3.64 11.99 -5.00
CA ASP A 216 -2.71 12.70 -4.12
C ASP A 216 -1.98 11.76 -3.14
N GLU A 217 -2.63 10.67 -2.72
CA GLU A 217 -2.06 9.69 -1.79
C GLU A 217 -1.19 8.65 -2.50
N THR A 218 -0.22 9.12 -3.30
CA THR A 218 0.68 8.26 -4.08
C THR A 218 1.61 7.41 -3.21
N ASN A 219 1.72 7.72 -1.93
CA ASN A 219 2.55 6.98 -0.97
C ASN A 219 2.01 5.59 -0.66
N LEU A 220 0.75 5.29 -1.00
CA LEU A 220 0.18 3.94 -0.91
C LEU A 220 0.54 3.06 -2.11
N LEU A 221 1.07 3.67 -3.18
CA LEU A 221 1.38 3.00 -4.42
C LEU A 221 2.86 2.65 -4.50
N PHE A 222 3.10 1.45 -5.02
CA PHE A 222 4.41 0.94 -5.35
C PHE A 222 4.40 0.44 -6.80
N PHE A 223 5.42 0.76 -7.58
CA PHE A 223 5.65 0.06 -8.83
C PHE A 223 6.22 -1.32 -8.52
N TRP A 224 5.50 -2.35 -8.96
CA TRP A 224 5.92 -3.74 -8.84
C TRP A 224 6.72 -4.14 -10.06
N GLU A 225 7.97 -4.55 -9.82
CA GLU A 225 8.90 -5.03 -10.83
C GLU A 225 9.30 -6.47 -10.46
N SER A 226 9.21 -7.40 -11.41
CA SER A 226 9.58 -8.80 -11.20
C SER A 226 10.74 -9.20 -12.11
N HIS A 227 11.82 -9.70 -11.52
CA HIS A 227 12.99 -10.24 -12.23
C HIS A 227 13.22 -11.69 -11.78
N GLY A 228 12.70 -12.64 -12.56
CA GLY A 228 12.73 -14.06 -12.19
C GLY A 228 11.81 -14.33 -11.00
N THR A 229 12.36 -14.90 -9.92
CA THR A 229 11.64 -15.13 -8.66
C THR A 229 11.65 -13.91 -7.73
N LYS A 230 12.49 -12.92 -8.02
CA LYS A 230 12.68 -11.72 -7.20
C LYS A 230 11.70 -10.63 -7.59
N ASN A 231 11.08 -10.01 -6.58
CA ASN A 231 10.10 -8.96 -6.72
C ASN A 231 10.58 -7.72 -5.98
N TYR A 232 10.43 -6.57 -6.60
CA TYR A 232 10.80 -5.28 -6.06
C TYR A 232 9.57 -4.38 -6.00
N PHE A 233 9.48 -3.59 -4.94
CA PHE A 233 8.37 -2.66 -4.71
C PHE A 233 8.93 -1.26 -4.55
N LYS A 234 8.95 -0.53 -5.65
CA LYS A 234 9.51 0.81 -5.75
C LYS A 234 8.44 1.86 -5.43
N SER A 235 8.72 2.82 -4.54
CA SER A 235 7.73 3.84 -4.19
C SER A 235 7.38 4.73 -5.38
N VAL A 236 6.09 5.02 -5.55
CA VAL A 236 5.62 6.01 -6.54
C VAL A 236 5.94 7.44 -6.07
N THR A 237 5.84 7.73 -4.77
CA THR A 237 6.17 9.04 -4.19
C THR A 237 7.66 9.31 -4.20
N HIS A 238 8.49 8.30 -3.91
CA HIS A 238 9.94 8.39 -3.87
C HIS A 238 10.58 7.41 -4.85
N PRO A 239 10.74 7.77 -6.14
CA PRO A 239 11.17 6.84 -7.19
C PRO A 239 12.56 6.24 -7.05
N MET A 240 13.34 6.60 -6.03
CA MET A 240 14.64 5.97 -5.75
C MET A 240 14.57 4.99 -4.58
N LEU A 241 13.42 4.88 -3.91
CA LEU A 241 13.25 4.07 -2.70
C LEU A 241 12.42 2.82 -2.99
N PHE A 242 12.80 1.74 -2.33
CA PHE A 242 12.15 0.44 -2.36
C PHE A 242 11.73 0.06 -0.94
N ILE A 243 10.70 -0.79 -0.82
CA ILE A 243 10.46 -1.52 0.42
C ILE A 243 11.70 -2.38 0.70
N ALA A 244 12.20 -2.35 1.93
CA ALA A 244 13.41 -3.05 2.30
C ALA A 244 13.33 -3.66 3.70
N THR A 245 14.02 -4.78 3.88
CA THR A 245 14.27 -5.41 5.17
C THR A 245 15.72 -5.21 5.60
N LYS A 246 15.95 -5.21 6.90
CA LYS A 246 17.27 -5.21 7.51
C LYS A 246 17.18 -5.86 8.88
N GLN A 247 18.21 -6.63 9.24
CA GLN A 247 18.25 -7.34 10.52
C GLN A 247 18.01 -6.38 11.70
N GLU A 248 17.14 -6.81 12.63
CA GLU A 248 16.78 -6.06 13.85
C GLU A 248 16.20 -4.66 13.60
N ARG A 249 15.75 -4.37 12.38
CA ARG A 249 15.07 -3.12 12.05
C ARG A 249 13.69 -3.38 11.49
N PRO A 250 12.76 -2.43 11.68
CA PRO A 250 11.51 -2.46 10.96
C PRO A 250 11.73 -2.48 9.45
N VAL A 251 10.73 -3.01 8.74
CA VAL A 251 10.62 -2.83 7.28
C VAL A 251 10.57 -1.32 7.01
N HIS A 252 11.43 -0.85 6.12
CA HIS A 252 11.66 0.57 5.88
C HIS A 252 11.83 0.86 4.39
N MET A 253 11.91 2.14 4.04
CA MET A 253 12.21 2.56 2.68
C MET A 253 13.72 2.75 2.49
N ALA A 254 14.32 2.09 1.51
CA ALA A 254 15.77 2.20 1.24
C ALA A 254 16.08 2.22 -0.27
N ARG A 255 17.23 2.77 -0.64
CA ARG A 255 17.70 2.77 -2.06
C ARG A 255 18.25 1.42 -2.52
N GLY A 256 18.56 0.53 -1.58
CA GLY A 256 19.23 -0.75 -1.84
C GLY A 256 20.16 -1.12 -0.68
N GLN A 257 21.32 -1.68 -1.01
CA GLN A 257 22.31 -2.13 -0.03
C GLN A 257 22.68 -1.01 0.96
N PRO A 258 22.88 -1.32 2.26
CA PRO A 258 22.97 -2.66 2.85
C PRO A 258 21.62 -3.32 3.19
N SER A 259 20.49 -2.65 2.90
CA SER A 259 19.16 -3.23 3.10
C SER A 259 18.79 -4.14 1.93
N ILE A 260 17.99 -5.17 2.22
CA ILE A 260 17.53 -6.16 1.24
C ILE A 260 16.22 -5.66 0.65
N THR A 261 16.14 -5.54 -0.67
CA THR A 261 14.98 -4.97 -1.37
C THR A 261 14.26 -5.97 -2.27
N ASP A 262 14.82 -7.16 -2.44
CA ASP A 262 14.25 -8.23 -3.23
C ASP A 262 13.48 -9.22 -2.37
N PHE A 263 12.24 -9.48 -2.81
CA PHE A 263 11.31 -10.39 -2.15
C PHE A 263 10.89 -11.54 -3.05
N GLU A 264 10.78 -12.72 -2.48
CA GLU A 264 10.02 -13.82 -3.04
C GLU A 264 8.55 -13.72 -2.57
N ILE A 265 7.62 -13.88 -3.50
CA ILE A 265 6.18 -13.85 -3.21
C ILE A 265 5.66 -15.28 -3.15
N ILE A 266 5.29 -15.74 -1.96
CA ILE A 266 4.70 -17.07 -1.74
C ILE A 266 3.18 -16.91 -1.65
N GLY A 267 2.43 -17.55 -2.54
CA GLY A 267 0.97 -17.53 -2.47
C GLY A 267 0.29 -17.94 -3.77
N LYS A 268 -0.99 -18.27 -3.68
CA LYS A 268 -1.82 -18.64 -4.84
C LYS A 268 -2.19 -17.39 -5.65
N GLN A 269 -2.25 -17.54 -6.97
CA GLN A 269 -2.93 -16.56 -7.82
C GLN A 269 -4.45 -16.68 -7.57
N PRO A 270 -5.20 -15.57 -7.63
CA PRO A 270 -6.65 -15.55 -7.44
C PRO A 270 -7.39 -16.39 -8.47
#